data_AF-A0A534NH33-F1
#
_entry.id   AF-A0A534NH33-F1
#
_cell.length_a   1.000
_cell.length_b   1.000
_cell.length_c   1.000
_cell.angle_alpha   90.00
_cell.angle_beta   90.00
_cell.angle_gamma   90.00
#
_symmetry.space_group_name_H-M   'P 1'
#
loop_
_entity.id
_entity.type
_entity.pdbx_description
1 polymer ?
#
loop_
_entity_poly.entity_id
_entity_poly.type
_entity_poly.pdbx_seq_one_letter_code
_entity_poly.pdbx_strand_id
1 'polypeptide(L)'
;MKFLQTELPGVVIVEPDVFRDARGFFLETFRADRYREGGIPFSFVQDNHSRSVRRTLRGLHAQRTRPQGKLVRVVRGEIFDVAVDIRPRSSTFGKWVGSRLSEENFRQIFVPP
;
A
#
# COMPACT_ATOMS: atom_id res chain seq x y z
N MET A 1 11.06 3.52 10.26
CA MET A 1 10.13 3.21 9.17
C MET A 1 10.83 3.58 7.88
N LYS A 2 10.67 2.79 6.82
CA LYS A 2 11.28 3.07 5.50
C LYS A 2 10.18 3.27 4.45
N PHE A 3 10.44 4.18 3.52
CA PHE A 3 9.59 4.46 2.36
C PHE A 3 10.41 4.15 1.10
N LEU A 4 10.07 3.07 0.42
CA LEU A 4 10.78 2.57 -0.75
C LEU A 4 10.01 2.97 -2.00
N GLN A 5 10.67 3.73 -2.88
CA GLN A 5 10.12 4.07 -4.18
C GLN A 5 10.08 2.83 -5.07
N THR A 6 9.05 2.74 -5.92
CA THR A 6 8.92 1.68 -6.92
C THR A 6 9.24 2.21 -8.31
N GLU A 7 9.21 1.32 -9.31
CA GLU A 7 9.36 1.70 -10.72
C GLU A 7 8.19 2.55 -11.25
N LEU A 8 7.05 2.58 -10.52
CA LEU A 8 5.95 3.50 -10.80
C LEU A 8 6.06 4.75 -9.91
N PRO A 9 6.29 5.94 -10.50
CA PRO A 9 6.37 7.18 -9.74
C PRO A 9 5.12 7.43 -8.89
N GLY A 10 5.31 7.62 -7.58
CA GLY A 10 4.26 7.87 -6.59
C GLY A 10 3.72 6.62 -5.90
N VAL A 11 3.99 5.41 -6.41
CA VAL A 11 3.69 4.16 -5.70
C VAL A 11 4.84 3.85 -4.75
N VAL A 12 4.53 3.68 -3.47
CA VAL A 12 5.52 3.58 -2.39
C VAL A 12 5.27 2.33 -1.56
N ILE A 13 6.33 1.57 -1.27
CA ILE A 13 6.27 0.50 -0.27
C ILE A 13 6.70 1.06 1.09
N VAL A 14 5.86 0.87 2.10
CA VAL A 14 6.14 1.28 3.48
C VAL A 14 6.56 0.06 4.30
N GLU A 15 7.74 0.13 4.90
CA GLU A 15 8.22 -0.85 5.87
C GLU A 15 8.14 -0.23 7.28
N PRO A 16 7.16 -0.60 8.11
CA PRO A 16 7.03 -0.07 9.46
C PRO A 16 8.15 -0.59 10.37
N ASP A 17 8.47 0.16 11.41
CA ASP A 17 9.27 -0.38 12.52
C ASP A 17 8.38 -1.30 13.35
N VAL A 18 8.79 -2.56 13.50
CA VAL A 18 8.04 -3.57 14.25
C VAL A 18 8.79 -3.88 15.54
N PHE A 19 8.25 -3.45 16.66
CA PHE A 19 8.80 -3.70 17.99
C PHE A 19 8.25 -5.03 18.50
N ARG A 20 9.13 -6.00 18.76
CA ARG A 20 8.73 -7.36 19.16
C ARG A 20 9.16 -7.65 20.59
N ASP A 21 8.32 -8.37 21.32
CA ASP A 21 8.63 -8.91 22.64
C ASP A 21 7.85 -10.22 22.90
N ALA A 22 7.99 -10.79 24.10
CA ALA A 22 7.37 -12.07 24.45
C ALA A 22 5.82 -12.08 24.38
N ARG A 23 5.18 -10.91 24.34
CA ARG A 23 3.72 -10.75 24.23
C ARG A 23 3.26 -10.68 22.77
N GLY A 24 4.17 -10.45 21.83
CA GLY A 24 3.87 -10.29 20.41
C GLY A 24 4.64 -9.13 19.79
N PHE A 25 3.93 -8.23 19.14
CA PHE A 25 4.52 -7.07 18.48
C PHE A 25 3.65 -5.82 18.60
N PHE A 26 4.30 -4.67 18.48
CA PHE A 26 3.69 -3.35 18.38
C PHE A 26 4.29 -2.60 17.21
N LEU A 27 3.46 -1.85 16.47
CA LEU A 27 3.89 -0.99 15.38
C LEU A 27 2.89 0.15 15.19
N GLU A 28 3.38 1.31 14.76
CA GLU A 28 2.53 2.37 14.22
C GLU A 28 2.13 1.98 12.80
N THR A 29 0.83 1.76 12.57
CA THR A 29 0.34 1.31 11.26
C THR A 29 0.04 2.49 10.32
N PHE A 30 -0.04 3.69 10.88
CA PHE A 30 -0.08 4.97 10.18
C PHE A 30 0.30 6.09 11.16
N ARG A 31 1.04 7.09 10.69
CA ARG A 31 1.33 8.32 11.44
C ARG A 31 1.48 9.50 10.46
N ALA A 32 0.57 10.47 10.53
CA ALA A 32 0.41 11.46 9.46
C ALA A 32 1.66 12.30 9.14
N ASP A 33 2.46 12.65 10.15
CA ASP A 33 3.75 13.34 9.98
C ASP A 33 4.78 12.47 9.25
N ARG A 34 4.99 11.22 9.71
CA ARG A 34 5.96 10.30 9.11
C ARG A 34 5.63 9.96 7.65
N TYR A 35 4.36 9.78 7.32
CA TYR A 35 3.93 9.45 5.97
C TYR A 35 4.09 10.65 5.02
N ARG A 36 3.79 11.85 5.51
CA ARG A 36 4.05 13.09 4.78
C ARG A 36 5.54 13.29 4.52
N GLU A 37 6.40 13.08 5.51
CA GLU A 37 7.87 13.11 5.36
C GLU A 37 8.37 12.01 4.42
N GLY A 38 7.71 10.85 4.41
CA GLY A 38 7.98 9.71 3.53
C GLY A 38 7.46 9.85 2.09
N GLY A 39 6.95 11.02 1.70
CA GLY A 39 6.46 11.28 0.33
C GLY A 39 4.99 10.92 0.09
N ILE A 40 4.20 10.74 1.13
CA ILE A 40 2.75 10.48 1.08
C ILE A 40 2.02 11.65 1.77
N PRO A 41 1.91 12.83 1.12
CA PRO A 41 1.36 14.04 1.72
C PRO A 41 -0.18 14.08 1.70
N PHE A 42 -0.84 12.94 1.97
CA PHE A 42 -2.29 12.79 1.85
C PHE A 42 -2.96 12.49 3.20
N SER A 43 -4.22 12.89 3.31
CA SER A 43 -5.09 12.50 4.41
C SER A 43 -5.88 11.25 4.04
N PHE A 44 -5.91 10.27 4.94
CA PHE A 44 -6.78 9.11 4.81
C PHE A 44 -8.12 9.40 5.49
N VAL A 45 -9.22 9.16 4.76
CA VAL A 45 -10.57 9.57 5.18
C VAL A 45 -11.56 8.40 5.27
N GLN A 46 -11.11 7.20 4.92
CA GLN A 46 -11.94 5.99 4.91
C GLN A 46 -11.06 4.75 5.14
N ASP A 47 -11.56 3.84 5.97
CA ASP A 47 -10.99 2.51 6.16
C ASP A 47 -11.90 1.45 5.56
N ASN A 48 -11.29 0.48 4.89
CA ASN A 48 -11.96 -0.71 4.38
C ASN A 48 -11.25 -1.96 4.92
N HIS A 49 -12.02 -3.00 5.25
CA HIS A 49 -11.49 -4.28 5.68
C HIS A 49 -12.14 -5.40 4.87
N SER A 50 -11.33 -6.27 4.27
CA SER A 50 -11.83 -7.39 3.47
C SER A 50 -11.12 -8.68 3.81
N ARG A 51 -11.82 -9.80 3.65
CA ARG A 51 -11.26 -11.15 3.72
C ARG A 51 -11.47 -11.83 2.37
N SER A 52 -10.46 -12.56 1.95
CA SER A 52 -10.46 -13.32 0.69
C SER A 52 -10.04 -14.76 0.98
N VAL A 53 -10.55 -15.70 0.19
CA VAL A 53 -10.05 -17.09 0.21
C VAL A 53 -8.88 -17.23 -0.76
N ARG A 54 -8.12 -18.33 -0.64
CA ARG A 54 -6.98 -18.58 -1.54
C ARG A 54 -7.46 -18.57 -3.00
N ARG A 55 -6.68 -17.93 -3.88
CA ARG A 55 -6.97 -17.73 -5.32
C ARG A 55 -8.09 -16.72 -5.65
N THR A 56 -8.60 -15.96 -4.69
CA THR A 56 -9.45 -14.79 -5.02
C THR A 56 -8.59 -13.67 -5.62
N LEU A 57 -9.01 -13.13 -6.76
CA LEU A 57 -8.47 -11.91 -7.34
C LEU A 57 -9.50 -10.78 -7.20
N ARG A 58 -9.07 -9.61 -6.73
CA ARG A 58 -9.88 -8.38 -6.67
C ARG A 58 -9.17 -7.29 -7.46
N GLY A 59 -9.74 -6.85 -8.56
CA GLY A 59 -9.16 -5.80 -9.39
C GLY A 59 -9.38 -6.01 -10.90
N LEU A 60 -8.85 -5.12 -11.74
CA LEU A 60 -8.19 -3.87 -11.36
C LEU A 60 -9.24 -2.76 -11.14
N HIS A 61 -9.09 -1.99 -10.06
CA HIS A 61 -10.03 -0.93 -9.68
C HIS A 61 -9.36 0.44 -9.74
N ALA A 62 -10.00 1.39 -10.43
CA ALA A 62 -9.59 2.80 -10.46
C ALA A 62 -10.82 3.71 -10.45
N GLN A 63 -10.63 4.96 -10.01
CA GLN A 63 -11.69 5.97 -9.98
C GLN A 63 -11.20 7.23 -10.68
N ARG A 64 -11.88 7.65 -11.75
CA ARG A 64 -11.56 8.89 -12.48
C ARG A 64 -12.20 10.13 -11.85
N THR A 65 -13.42 9.97 -11.33
CA THR A 65 -14.16 11.04 -10.64
C THR A 65 -14.00 10.82 -9.13
N ARG A 66 -13.51 11.84 -8.41
CA ARG A 66 -13.12 11.74 -7.00
C ARG A 66 -12.12 10.59 -6.76
N PRO A 67 -10.92 10.69 -7.35
CA PRO A 67 -9.92 9.63 -7.25
C PRO A 67 -9.52 9.40 -5.79
N GLN A 68 -9.22 8.15 -5.45
CA GLN A 68 -8.91 7.72 -4.10
C GLN A 68 -7.54 7.06 -4.05
N GLY A 69 -6.61 7.68 -3.33
CA GLY A 69 -5.37 7.03 -2.93
C GLY A 69 -5.64 5.94 -1.90
N LYS A 70 -4.84 4.87 -1.91
CA LYS A 70 -5.03 3.69 -1.05
C LYS A 70 -3.73 3.38 -0.33
N LEU A 71 -3.81 3.18 0.98
CA LEU A 71 -2.75 2.55 1.77
C LEU A 71 -3.24 1.14 2.15
N VAL A 72 -2.61 0.12 1.58
CA VAL A 72 -3.04 -1.27 1.71
C VAL A 72 -2.04 -2.05 2.55
N ARG A 73 -2.54 -2.86 3.48
CA ARG A 73 -1.75 -3.80 4.29
C ARG A 73 -2.50 -5.11 4.48
N VAL A 74 -1.78 -6.18 4.80
CA VAL A 74 -2.37 -7.45 5.21
C VAL A 74 -2.24 -7.61 6.73
N VAL A 75 -3.35 -7.95 7.38
CA VAL A 75 -3.37 -8.23 8.82
C VAL A 75 -3.30 -9.73 9.13
N ARG A 76 -3.69 -10.58 8.17
CA ARG A 76 -3.67 -12.04 8.30
C ARG A 76 -3.47 -12.72 6.95
N GLY A 77 -2.59 -13.71 6.88
CA GLY A 77 -2.18 -14.37 5.66
C GLY A 77 -1.32 -13.49 4.76
N GLU A 78 -1.52 -13.61 3.45
CA GLU A 78 -0.69 -12.96 2.44
C GLU A 78 -1.47 -12.68 1.15
N ILE A 79 -1.11 -11.57 0.47
CA ILE A 79 -1.54 -11.25 -0.88
C ILE A 79 -0.33 -10.85 -1.76
N PHE A 80 -0.51 -10.95 -3.07
CA PHE A 80 0.30 -10.24 -4.05
C PHE A 80 -0.51 -9.04 -4.54
N ASP A 81 -0.13 -7.84 -4.10
CA ASP A 81 -0.78 -6.58 -4.47
C ASP A 81 -0.13 -6.00 -5.74
N VAL A 82 -0.93 -5.40 -6.62
CA VAL A 82 -0.49 -4.91 -7.93
C VAL A 82 -1.02 -3.50 -8.15
N ALA A 83 -0.12 -2.59 -8.50
CA ALA A 83 -0.42 -1.25 -8.96
C ALA A 83 -0.08 -1.12 -10.46
N VAL A 84 -0.98 -0.51 -11.24
CA VAL A 84 -0.81 -0.32 -12.69
C VAL A 84 -0.94 1.17 -13.01
N ASP A 85 -0.02 1.69 -13.82
CA ASP A 85 -0.11 3.07 -14.30
C ASP A 85 -1.05 3.16 -15.50
N ILE A 86 -2.25 3.66 -15.24
CA ILE A 86 -3.29 3.85 -16.26
C ILE A 86 -3.37 5.30 -16.77
N ARG A 87 -2.39 6.15 -16.47
CA ARG A 87 -2.38 7.58 -16.85
C ARG A 87 -1.87 7.74 -18.28
N PRO A 88 -2.69 8.15 -19.27
CA PRO A 88 -2.32 8.10 -20.69
C PRO A 88 -1.09 8.93 -21.08
N ARG A 89 -0.74 9.96 -20.30
CA ARG A 89 0.41 10.84 -20.54
C ARG A 89 1.64 10.49 -19.73
N SER A 90 1.59 9.42 -18.93
CA SER A 90 2.73 8.99 -18.11
C SER A 90 3.79 8.32 -18.96
N SER A 91 5.07 8.57 -18.66
CA SER A 91 6.20 7.84 -19.25
C SER A 91 6.24 6.36 -18.86
N THR A 92 5.49 5.98 -17.82
CA THR A 92 5.31 4.60 -17.36
C THR A 92 3.92 4.04 -17.67
N PHE A 93 3.15 4.64 -18.59
CA PHE A 93 1.83 4.15 -18.97
C PHE A 93 1.84 2.66 -19.37
N GLY A 94 0.92 1.89 -18.80
CA GLY A 94 0.80 0.44 -19.01
C GLY A 94 1.79 -0.41 -18.21
N LYS A 95 2.77 0.20 -17.52
CA LYS A 95 3.66 -0.53 -16.61
C LYS A 95 2.97 -0.80 -15.28
N TRP A 96 3.47 -1.81 -14.57
CA TRP A 96 2.94 -2.23 -13.28
C TRP A 96 4.07 -2.58 -12.32
N VAL A 97 3.78 -2.48 -11.03
CA VAL A 97 4.64 -3.00 -9.96
C VAL A 97 3.83 -3.91 -9.06
N GLY A 98 4.47 -4.94 -8.52
CA GLY A 98 3.87 -5.89 -7.59
C GLY A 98 4.60 -5.93 -6.27
N SER A 99 3.87 -6.16 -5.18
CA SER A 99 4.44 -6.32 -3.85
C SER A 99 3.73 -7.42 -3.07
N ARG A 100 4.52 -8.27 -2.41
CA ARG A 100 4.00 -9.27 -1.47
C ARG A 100 3.75 -8.60 -0.12
N LEU A 101 2.50 -8.58 0.32
CA LEU A 101 2.11 -8.02 1.62
C LEU A 101 1.61 -9.17 2.49
N SER A 102 2.10 -9.27 3.73
CA SER A 102 1.72 -10.37 4.63
C SER A 102 1.68 -9.94 6.08
N GLU A 103 1.03 -10.78 6.88
CA GLU A 103 1.06 -10.67 8.34
C GLU A 103 2.47 -10.81 8.94
N GLU A 104 3.41 -11.39 8.19
CA GLU A 104 4.79 -11.58 8.64
C GLU A 104 5.70 -10.39 8.33
N ASN A 105 5.53 -9.79 7.14
CA ASN A 105 6.41 -8.71 6.68
C ASN A 105 5.91 -7.31 7.05
N PHE A 106 4.65 -7.18 7.45
CA PHE A 106 4.01 -5.92 7.87
C PHE A 106 4.03 -4.80 6.83
N ARG A 107 4.45 -5.10 5.59
CA ARG A 107 4.59 -4.10 4.54
C ARG A 107 3.23 -3.53 4.18
N GLN A 108 3.27 -2.28 3.74
CA GLN A 108 2.15 -1.62 3.11
C GLN A 108 2.55 -1.19 1.70
N ILE A 109 1.55 -1.03 0.83
CA ILE A 109 1.71 -0.34 -0.44
C ILE A 109 0.79 0.87 -0.45
N PHE A 110 1.35 2.02 -0.80
CA PHE A 110 0.60 3.22 -1.10
C PHE A 110 0.46 3.36 -2.61
N VAL A 111 -0.78 3.49 -3.07
CA VAL A 111 -1.13 3.81 -4.47
C VAL A 111 -1.75 5.20 -4.48
N PRO A 112 -1.19 6.18 -5.23
CA PRO A 112 -1.72 7.54 -5.28
C PRO A 112 -3.05 7.59 -6.05
N PRO A 113 -3.86 8.66 -5.84
CA PRO A 113 -5.07 8.92 -6.61
C PRO A 113 -4.81 9.12 -8.12
#